data_AF-A0A8C7YXR3-F1
#
_entry.id   AF-A0A8C7YXR3-F1
#
_cell.length_a   1.000
_cell.length_b   1.000
_cell.length_c   1.000
_cell.angle_alpha   90.00
_cell.angle_beta   90.00
_cell.angle_gamma   90.00
#
_symmetry.space_group_name_H-M   'P 1'
#
loop_
_entity.id
_entity.type
_entity.pdbx_description
1 polymer ?
#
loop_
_entity_poly.entity_id
_entity_poly.type
_entity_poly.pdbx_seq_one_letter_code
_entity_poly.pdbx_strand_id
1 'polypeptide(L)'
;MRIFTNTPANSLIMDDAPPHRAKIFTARFQEVRVAYVSPDLNPIEHIRDPLKRDSMIQPSNDLAELHVALGEEWNTFCGKIRSQLVGLLGSFSQVV
;
A
#
# COMPACT_ATOMS: atom_id res chain seq x y z
N MET A 1 -5.45 5.90 15.37
CA MET A 1 -5.21 5.58 13.95
C MET A 1 -5.73 6.74 13.11
N ARG A 2 -4.87 7.67 12.68
CA ARG A 2 -5.28 8.77 11.80
C ARG A 2 -5.26 8.24 10.37
N ILE A 3 -6.44 7.89 9.87
CA ILE A 3 -6.65 7.55 8.47
C ILE A 3 -6.42 8.83 7.65
N PHE A 4 -5.82 8.70 6.47
CA PHE A 4 -5.34 9.74 5.53
C PHE A 4 -6.40 10.72 5.02
N THR A 5 -7.07 11.45 5.91
CA THR A 5 -8.19 12.32 5.54
C THR A 5 -7.77 13.67 4.94
N ASN A 6 -6.47 13.94 4.76
CA ASN A 6 -6.00 15.25 4.31
C ASN A 6 -4.84 15.23 3.31
N THR A 7 -4.64 14.10 2.62
CA THR A 7 -3.66 14.04 1.53
C THR A 7 -4.27 14.71 0.29
N PRO A 8 -3.62 15.71 -0.33
CA PRO A 8 -4.12 16.35 -1.54
C PRO A 8 -4.37 15.34 -2.66
N ALA A 9 -5.34 15.64 -3.53
CA ALA A 9 -5.53 14.86 -4.76
C ALA A 9 -4.21 14.81 -5.57
N ASN A 10 -3.92 13.67 -6.19
CA ASN A 10 -2.68 13.43 -6.93
C ASN A 10 -1.39 13.47 -6.08
N SER A 11 -1.45 12.96 -4.85
CA SER A 11 -0.26 12.81 -4.00
C SER A 11 0.31 11.40 -4.03
N LEU A 12 1.64 11.32 -3.99
CA LEU A 12 2.40 10.10 -3.81
C LEU A 12 2.92 10.03 -2.37
N ILE A 13 2.60 8.94 -1.70
CA ILE A 13 3.03 8.66 -0.33
C ILE A 13 4.24 7.72 -0.39
N MET A 14 5.36 8.11 0.22
CA MET A 14 6.53 7.26 0.39
C MET A 14 7.38 7.76 1.56
N ASP A 15 8.42 7.03 1.95
CA ASP A 15 9.35 7.46 3.01
C ASP A 15 10.32 8.57 2.54
N ASP A 16 10.96 9.26 3.49
CA ASP A 16 11.96 10.32 3.25
C ASP A 16 13.39 9.79 3.09
N ALA A 17 13.55 8.59 2.53
CA ALA A 17 14.87 8.04 2.29
C ALA A 17 15.70 8.96 1.34
N PRO A 18 17.03 9.09 1.55
CA PRO A 18 17.86 10.00 0.76
C PRO A 18 17.74 9.87 -0.77
N PRO A 19 17.58 8.66 -1.35
CA PRO A 19 17.35 8.53 -2.79
C PRO A 19 16.08 9.21 -3.29
N HIS A 20 14.99 9.24 -2.51
CA HIS A 20 13.72 9.87 -2.90
C HIS A 20 13.79 11.40 -2.94
N ARG A 21 14.78 11.98 -2.26
CA ARG A 21 15.08 13.42 -2.27
C ARG A 21 16.04 13.82 -3.38
N ALA A 22 16.46 12.88 -4.23
CA ALA A 22 17.35 13.23 -5.32
C ALA A 22 16.68 14.21 -6.27
N LYS A 23 17.45 15.20 -6.75
CA LYS A 23 16.95 16.29 -7.59
C LYS A 23 16.19 15.80 -8.82
N ILE A 24 16.59 14.66 -9.40
CA ILE A 24 15.92 14.04 -10.54
C ILE A 24 14.48 13.62 -10.23
N PHE A 25 14.24 13.04 -9.04
CA PHE A 25 12.89 12.67 -8.60
C PHE A 25 12.07 13.89 -8.23
N THR A 26 12.64 14.86 -7.51
CA THR A 26 11.96 16.11 -7.17
C THR A 26 11.51 16.87 -8.42
N ALA A 27 12.39 17.00 -9.43
CA ALA A 27 12.08 17.65 -10.69
C ALA A 27 10.96 16.91 -11.44
N ARG A 28 11.01 15.57 -11.47
CA ARG A 28 9.97 14.77 -12.12
C ARG A 28 8.61 14.92 -11.43
N PHE A 29 8.56 14.91 -10.10
CA PHE A 29 7.30 15.09 -9.36
C PHE A 29 6.68 16.47 -9.60
N GLN A 30 7.49 17.53 -9.70
CA GLN A 30 7.01 18.85 -10.08
C GLN A 30 6.44 18.87 -11.51
N GLU A 31 7.13 18.24 -12.47
CA GLU A 31 6.68 18.15 -13.86
C GLU A 31 5.33 17.44 -13.98
N VAL A 32 5.17 16.30 -13.30
CA VAL A 32 3.91 15.53 -13.31
C VAL A 32 2.86 16.05 -12.32
N ARG A 33 3.15 17.16 -11.63
CA ARG A 33 2.27 17.81 -10.64
C ARG A 33 1.78 16.85 -9.55
N VAL A 34 2.67 15.96 -9.12
CA VAL A 34 2.42 15.03 -8.01
C VAL A 34 3.00 15.64 -6.75
N ALA A 35 2.17 15.78 -5.71
CA ALA A 35 2.65 16.16 -4.40
C ALA A 35 3.27 14.94 -3.71
N TYR A 36 4.47 15.09 -3.15
CA TYR A 36 5.08 14.04 -2.34
C TYR A 36 4.74 14.26 -0.86
N VAL A 37 4.37 13.19 -0.15
CA VAL A 37 4.09 13.22 1.29
C VAL A 37 4.82 12.07 1.98
N SER A 38 5.65 12.38 2.98
CA SER A 38 6.27 11.40 3.87
C SER A 38 5.64 11.46 5.25
N PRO A 39 4.56 10.69 5.50
CA PRO A 39 3.98 10.60 6.82
C PRO A 39 4.91 9.85 7.78
N ASP A 40 4.79 10.13 9.07
CA ASP A 40 5.53 9.42 10.12
C ASP A 40 5.28 7.91 10.10
N LEU A 41 4.11 7.48 9.60
CA LEU A 41 3.73 6.09 9.39
C LEU A 41 3.30 5.89 7.94
N ASN A 42 4.14 5.22 7.16
CA ASN A 42 3.81 4.84 5.79
C ASN A 42 2.76 3.71 5.81
N PRO A 43 1.57 3.91 5.21
CA PRO A 43 0.49 2.92 5.26
C PRO A 43 0.87 1.56 4.70
N ILE A 44 1.87 1.49 3.80
CA ILE A 44 2.35 0.22 3.28
C ILE A 44 2.99 -0.66 4.34
N GLU A 45 3.53 -0.11 5.44
CA GLU A 45 4.12 -0.91 6.51
C GLU A 45 3.05 -1.79 7.20
N HIS A 46 1.82 -1.28 7.33
CA HIS A 46 0.68 -2.06 7.85
C HIS A 46 0.25 -3.21 6.94
N ILE A 47 0.56 -3.13 5.64
CA ILE A 47 0.27 -4.17 4.66
C ILE A 47 1.44 -5.16 4.56
N ARG A 48 2.66 -4.64 4.66
CA ARG A 48 3.90 -5.40 4.56
C ARG A 48 4.07 -6.41 5.68
N ASP A 49 3.68 -6.07 6.91
CA ASP A 49 3.84 -6.96 8.06
C ASP A 49 3.00 -8.25 7.99
N PRO A 50 1.69 -8.20 7.64
CA PRO A 50 0.91 -9.38 7.31
C PRO A 50 1.51 -10.19 6.16
N LEU A 51 1.87 -9.54 5.04
CA LEU A 51 2.41 -10.23 3.86
C LEU A 51 3.70 -10.98 4.18
N LYS A 52 4.62 -10.37 4.93
CA LYS A 52 5.86 -11.03 5.38
C LYS A 52 5.56 -12.25 6.24
N ARG A 53 4.62 -12.13 7.19
CA ARG A 53 4.25 -13.24 8.07
C ARG A 53 3.72 -14.41 7.24
N ASP A 54 2.76 -14.14 6.37
CA ASP A 54 2.05 -15.18 5.62
C ASP A 54 2.98 -15.82 4.56
N SER A 55 3.84 -15.03 3.91
CA SER A 55 4.87 -15.56 2.99
C SER A 55 5.95 -16.38 3.69
N MET A 56 6.24 -16.12 4.97
CA MET A 56 7.22 -16.90 5.75
C MET A 56 6.66 -18.24 6.27
N ILE A 57 5.34 -18.47 6.19
CA ILE A 57 4.72 -19.74 6.57
C ILE A 57 5.05 -20.84 5.53
N GLN A 58 5.33 -20.46 4.29
CA GLN A 58 5.85 -21.36 3.25
C GLN A 58 7.25 -20.89 2.82
N PRO A 59 8.33 -21.41 3.42
CA PRO A 59 9.68 -21.02 3.03
C PRO A 59 9.93 -21.42 1.57
N SER A 60 9.96 -20.44 0.67
CA SER A 60 10.41 -20.64 -0.70
C SER A 60 11.92 -20.82 -0.71
N ASN A 61 12.42 -21.85 -1.38
CA ASN A 61 13.86 -22.09 -1.48
C ASN A 61 14.51 -21.31 -2.63
N ASP A 62 13.70 -20.70 -3.50
CA ASP A 62 14.12 -19.90 -4.64
C ASP A 62 13.30 -18.60 -4.81
N LEU A 63 13.90 -17.60 -5.47
CA LEU A 63 13.29 -16.30 -5.76
C LEU A 63 12.04 -16.42 -6.64
N ALA A 64 11.97 -17.40 -7.55
CA ALA A 64 10.78 -17.60 -8.38
C ALA A 64 9.57 -18.05 -7.55
N GLU A 65 9.80 -19.00 -6.64
CA GLU A 65 8.78 -19.45 -5.68
C GLU A 65 8.34 -18.31 -4.76
N LEU A 66 9.28 -17.48 -4.27
CA LEU A 66 8.95 -16.30 -3.46
C LEU A 66 8.06 -15.31 -4.23
N HIS A 67 8.36 -15.09 -5.50
CA HIS A 67 7.60 -14.16 -6.34
C HIS A 67 6.15 -14.63 -6.54
N VAL A 68 5.95 -15.93 -6.80
CA VAL A 68 4.61 -16.53 -6.93
C VAL A 68 3.86 -16.44 -5.61
N ALA A 69 4.48 -16.86 -4.50
CA ALA A 69 3.86 -16.84 -3.18
C ALA A 69 3.41 -15.43 -2.75
N LEU A 70 4.25 -14.41 -2.98
CA LEU A 70 3.89 -13.02 -2.70
C LEU A 70 2.74 -12.53 -3.58
N GLY A 71 2.68 -12.93 -4.85
CA GLY A 71 1.59 -12.58 -5.75
C GLY A 71 0.25 -13.20 -5.32
N GLU A 72 0.25 -14.45 -4.90
CA GLU A 72 -0.93 -15.16 -4.40
C GLU A 72 -1.45 -14.56 -3.08
N GLU A 73 -0.55 -14.26 -2.14
CA GLU A 73 -0.93 -13.60 -0.88
C GLU A 73 -1.45 -12.18 -1.11
N TRP A 74 -0.84 -11.42 -2.02
CA TRP A 74 -1.33 -10.09 -2.40
C TRP A 74 -2.75 -10.15 -2.96
N ASN A 75 -3.01 -11.07 -3.90
CA ASN A 75 -4.35 -11.25 -4.48
C ASN A 75 -5.38 -11.64 -3.42
N THR A 76 -5.00 -12.53 -2.50
CA THR A 76 -5.85 -12.94 -1.37
C THR A 76 -6.14 -11.77 -0.43
N PHE A 77 -5.14 -10.96 -0.09
CA PHE A 77 -5.29 -9.76 0.73
C PHE A 77 -6.21 -8.72 0.09
N CYS A 78 -6.01 -8.42 -1.21
CA CYS A 78 -6.90 -7.52 -1.96
C CYS A 78 -8.33 -8.06 -2.02
N GLY A 79 -8.51 -9.38 -2.17
CA GLY A 79 -9.81 -10.04 -2.10
C GLY A 79 -10.51 -9.81 -0.76
N LYS A 80 -9.78 -9.96 0.36
CA LYS A 80 -10.28 -9.69 1.73
C LYS A 80 -10.72 -8.24 1.90
N ILE A 81 -9.89 -7.27 1.50
CA ILE A 81 -10.24 -5.84 1.56
C ILE A 81 -11.47 -5.54 0.71
N ARG A 82 -11.50 -6.04 -0.54
CA ARG A 82 -12.64 -5.83 -1.45
C ARG A 82 -13.93 -6.37 -0.84
N SER A 83 -13.89 -7.56 -0.24
CA SER A 83 -15.04 -8.16 0.44
C SER A 83 -15.50 -7.32 1.63
N GLN A 84 -14.57 -6.82 2.46
CA GLN A 84 -14.89 -5.95 3.60
C GLN A 84 -15.52 -4.63 3.15
N LEU A 85 -14.99 -3.98 2.10
CA LEU A 85 -15.55 -2.75 1.56
C LEU A 85 -16.95 -2.94 0.98
N VAL A 86 -17.17 -4.04 0.24
CA VAL A 86 -18.52 -4.38 -0.29
C VAL A 86 -19.49 -4.67 0.85
N GLY A 87 -19.06 -5.37 1.91
CA GLY A 87 -19.88 -5.61 3.09
C GLY A 87 -20.27 -4.33 3.84
N LEU A 88 -19.33 -3.40 3.98
CA LEU A 88 -19.58 -2.08 4.58
C LEU A 88 -20.54 -1.25 3.72
N LEU A 89 -20.33 -1.17 2.41
CA LEU A 89 -21.22 -0.40 1.51
C LEU A 89 -22.62 -1.02 1.40
N GLY A 90 -22.70 -2.36 1.43
CA GLY A 90 -23.97 -3.09 1.45
C GLY A 90 -24.75 -2.90 2.75
N SER A 91 -24.06 -2.77 3.90
CA SER A 91 -24.73 -2.49 5.18
C SER A 91 -25.23 -1.04 5.28
N PHE A 92 -24.53 -0.08 4.68
CA PHE A 92 -25.02 1.31 4.59
C PHE A 92 -26.29 1.42 3.73
N SER A 93 -26.48 0.55 2.73
CA SER A 93 -27.67 0.57 1.87
C SER A 93 -28.93 -0.05 2.50
N GLN A 94 -28.83 -0.73 3.66
CA GLN A 94 -29.99 -1.24 4.40
C GLN A 94 -30.42 -0.33 5.57
N VAL A 95 -29.75 0.81 5.75
CA VAL A 95 -30.01 1.78 6.85
C VAL A 95 -30.60 3.10 6.32
N VAL A 96 -30.99 3.17 5.05
CA VAL A 96 -31.70 4.32 4.44
C VAL A 96 -33.08 3.89 3.95
#